data_AF-A0A517DNZ1-F1
#
_entry.id   AF-A0A517DNZ1-F1
#
_cell.length_a   1.000
_cell.length_b   1.000
_cell.length_c   1.000
_cell.angle_alpha   90.00
_cell.angle_beta   90.00
_cell.angle_gamma   90.00
#
_symmetry.space_group_name_H-M   'P 1'
#
loop_
_entity.id
_entity.type
_entity.pdbx_description
1 polymer ?
#
loop_
_entity_poly.entity_id
_entity_poly.type
_entity_poly.pdbx_seq_one_letter_code
_entity_poly.pdbx_strand_id
1 'polypeptide(L)'
;MIHIPAAEVIGTGDWNVIKKLDVFMKSTKHIYITICADVFSTAFAPGVSAAQPLGLHPEDVLKYLKHIFRSKKVIGFDIAEVSPRFDHDSTTASLAKVLIFSVVNTICSMQGLSR
;
A
#
# COMPACT_ATOMS: atom_id res chain seq x y z
N MET A 1 -10.16 7.71 -12.91
CA MET A 1 -9.25 8.01 -11.79
C MET A 1 -10.10 8.19 -10.54
N ILE A 2 -9.68 7.65 -9.40
CA ILE A 2 -10.34 7.85 -8.10
C ILE A 2 -9.35 8.53 -7.16
N HIS A 3 -9.86 9.35 -6.25
CA HIS A 3 -9.06 10.00 -5.20
C HIS A 3 -9.72 9.72 -3.85
N ILE A 4 -8.93 9.22 -2.90
CA ILE A 4 -9.37 8.87 -1.54
C ILE A 4 -8.32 9.49 -0.60
N PRO A 5 -8.62 10.62 0.06
CA PRO A 5 -7.65 11.27 0.94
C PRO A 5 -7.46 10.46 2.23
N ALA A 6 -6.32 10.63 2.90
CA ALA A 6 -6.02 9.96 4.16
C ALA A 6 -7.10 10.17 5.23
N ALA A 7 -7.65 11.39 5.33
CA ALA A 7 -8.76 11.69 6.25
C ALA A 7 -10.02 10.83 5.99
N GLU A 8 -10.28 10.46 4.74
CA GLU A 8 -11.39 9.56 4.40
C GLU A 8 -11.08 8.11 4.79
N VAL A 9 -9.84 7.66 4.56
CA VAL A 9 -9.38 6.32 4.97
C VAL A 9 -9.46 6.15 6.49
N ILE A 10 -9.02 7.15 7.23
CA ILE A 10 -8.98 7.14 8.70
C ILE A 10 -10.38 7.35 9.30
N GLY A 11 -11.21 8.19 8.67
CA GLY A 11 -12.49 8.65 9.24
C GLY A 11 -13.74 7.91 8.74
N THR A 12 -13.69 7.28 7.56
CA THR A 12 -14.83 6.54 6.98
C THR A 12 -14.43 5.09 6.84
N GLY A 13 -15.08 4.21 7.60
CA GLY A 13 -14.67 2.81 7.70
C GLY A 13 -14.46 2.13 6.34
N ASP A 14 -13.62 1.09 6.35
CA ASP A 14 -13.05 0.42 5.17
C ASP A 14 -14.00 0.11 4.00
N TRP A 15 -15.28 -0.12 4.30
CA TRP A 15 -16.29 -0.42 3.30
C TRP A 15 -16.37 0.65 2.20
N ASN A 16 -16.28 1.93 2.56
CA ASN A 16 -16.39 3.03 1.61
C ASN A 16 -15.18 3.06 0.66
N VAL A 17 -13.98 2.87 1.21
CA VAL A 17 -12.72 2.77 0.45
C VAL A 17 -12.76 1.57 -0.50
N ILE A 18 -13.13 0.40 0.00
CA ILE A 18 -13.25 -0.85 -0.78
C ILE A 18 -14.25 -0.67 -1.94
N LYS A 19 -15.41 -0.06 -1.68
CA LYS A 19 -16.42 0.20 -2.72
C LYS A 19 -15.86 1.10 -3.83
N LYS A 20 -15.12 2.16 -3.49
CA LYS A 20 -14.47 3.03 -4.48
C LYS A 20 -13.42 2.28 -5.28
N LEU A 21 -12.60 1.45 -4.62
CA LEU A 21 -11.63 0.58 -5.28
C LEU A 21 -12.32 -0.39 -6.26
N ASP A 22 -13.44 -1.03 -5.87
CA ASP A 22 -14.18 -1.94 -6.73
C ASP A 22 -14.70 -1.26 -8.00
N VAL A 23 -15.23 -0.05 -7.88
CA VAL A 23 -15.68 0.74 -9.04
C VAL A 23 -14.51 1.04 -9.97
N PHE A 24 -13.37 1.44 -9.43
CA PHE A 24 -12.15 1.67 -10.21
C PHE A 24 -11.65 0.39 -10.90
N MET A 25 -11.57 -0.72 -10.17
CA MET A 25 -11.09 -2.00 -10.70
C MET A 25 -12.02 -2.58 -11.77
N LYS A 26 -13.34 -2.32 -11.70
CA LYS A 26 -14.29 -2.73 -12.75
C LYS A 26 -14.05 -2.01 -14.07
N SER A 27 -13.63 -0.74 -14.02
CA SER A 27 -13.41 0.10 -15.21
C SER A 27 -12.01 -0.04 -15.83
N THR A 28 -11.14 -0.90 -15.29
CA THR A 28 -9.76 -1.07 -15.74
C THR A 28 -9.46 -2.51 -16.14
N LYS A 29 -8.59 -2.70 -17.15
CA LYS A 29 -8.15 -4.03 -17.61
C LYS A 29 -6.91 -4.52 -16.85
N HIS A 30 -5.95 -3.62 -16.64
CA HIS A 30 -4.71 -3.89 -15.92
C HIS A 30 -4.49 -2.82 -14.86
N ILE A 31 -3.79 -3.19 -13.79
CA ILE A 31 -3.48 -2.32 -12.65
C ILE A 31 -1.97 -2.36 -12.43
N TYR A 32 -1.37 -1.18 -12.36
CA TYR A 32 -0.02 -1.00 -11.84
C TYR A 32 -0.12 -0.32 -10.47
N ILE A 33 0.61 -0.81 -9.48
CA ILE A 33 0.60 -0.29 -8.12
C ILE A 33 1.95 0.34 -7.83
N THR A 34 1.95 1.58 -7.36
CA THR A 34 3.10 2.23 -6.76
C THR A 34 2.74 2.65 -5.34
N ILE A 35 3.62 2.39 -4.38
CA ILE A 35 3.48 2.88 -3.00
C ILE A 35 4.61 3.87 -2.74
N CYS A 36 4.24 5.13 -2.55
CA CYS A 36 5.15 6.14 -2.05
C CYS A 36 5.31 5.98 -0.53
N ALA A 37 6.52 5.81 -0.01
CA ALA A 37 6.74 5.60 1.42
C ALA A 37 6.30 6.80 2.27
N ASP A 38 6.27 8.01 1.70
CA ASP A 38 5.81 9.23 2.37
C ASP A 38 4.28 9.28 2.61
N VAL A 39 3.52 8.33 2.06
CA VAL A 39 2.07 8.21 2.32
C VAL A 39 1.78 7.78 3.76
N PHE A 40 2.73 7.10 4.40
CA PHE A 40 2.58 6.58 5.75
C PHE A 40 2.84 7.66 6.79
N SER A 41 2.24 7.50 7.98
CA SER A 41 2.59 8.37 9.11
C SER A 41 4.09 8.29 9.39
N THR A 42 4.72 9.42 9.76
CA THR A 42 6.12 9.50 10.18
C THR A 42 6.46 8.50 11.30
N ALA A 43 5.48 8.07 12.09
CA ALA A 43 5.66 7.02 13.09
C ALA A 43 6.09 5.66 12.50
N PHE A 44 5.76 5.39 11.23
CA PHE A 44 6.06 4.14 10.52
C PHE A 44 7.06 4.30 9.38
N ALA A 45 7.14 5.49 8.78
CA ALA A 45 8.05 5.79 7.67
C ALA A 45 8.79 7.12 7.89
N PRO A 46 9.71 7.22 8.87
CA PRO A 46 10.49 8.45 9.09
C PRO A 46 11.51 8.72 7.97
N GLY A 47 11.98 7.68 7.30
CA GLY A 47 13.02 7.68 6.28
C GLY A 47 12.52 8.05 4.89
N VAL A 48 11.97 9.26 4.75
CA VAL A 48 11.41 9.80 3.50
C VAL A 48 11.81 11.26 3.33
N SER A 49 11.69 11.80 2.11
CA SER A 49 12.01 13.20 1.81
C SER A 49 10.98 14.19 2.36
N ALA A 50 9.70 13.79 2.43
CA ALA A 50 8.58 14.62 2.83
C ALA A 50 7.68 13.92 3.88
N ALA A 51 8.12 13.88 5.13
CA ALA A 51 7.42 13.14 6.19
C ALA A 51 6.02 13.71 6.51
N GLN A 52 5.01 12.84 6.61
CA GLN A 52 3.62 13.18 6.92
C GLN A 52 3.26 12.73 8.35
N PRO A 53 3.00 13.63 9.32
CA PRO A 53 2.63 13.21 10.68
C PRO A 53 1.30 12.44 10.72
N LEU A 54 0.33 12.84 9.90
CA LEU A 54 -1.03 12.29 9.84
C LEU A 54 -1.25 11.39 8.61
N GLY A 55 -0.19 10.73 8.15
CA GLY A 55 -0.26 9.77 7.04
C GLY A 55 -1.01 8.48 7.41
N LEU A 56 -1.06 7.55 6.45
CA LEU A 56 -1.79 6.29 6.58
C LEU A 56 -1.11 5.31 7.56
N HIS A 57 -1.92 4.45 8.17
CA HIS A 57 -1.43 3.29 8.90
C HIS A 57 -1.05 2.16 7.91
N PRO A 58 0.08 1.47 8.09
CA PRO A 58 0.50 0.36 7.22
C PRO A 58 -0.54 -0.75 7.05
N GLU A 59 -1.31 -1.05 8.09
CA GLU A 59 -2.31 -2.13 8.06
C GLU A 59 -3.47 -1.84 7.11
N ASP A 60 -3.92 -0.58 7.03
CA ASP A 60 -4.98 -0.16 6.11
C ASP A 60 -4.52 -0.35 4.66
N VAL A 61 -3.29 0.09 4.37
CA VAL A 61 -2.69 -0.07 3.04
C VAL A 61 -2.53 -1.54 2.69
N LEU A 62 -2.03 -2.38 3.60
CA LEU A 62 -1.91 -3.82 3.39
C LEU A 62 -3.26 -4.50 3.09
N LYS A 63 -4.32 -4.07 3.78
CA LYS A 63 -5.68 -4.55 3.53
C LYS A 63 -6.15 -4.22 2.12
N TYR A 64 -5.96 -2.97 1.69
CA TYR A 64 -6.37 -2.53 0.35
C TYR A 64 -5.51 -3.17 -0.74
N LEU A 65 -4.21 -3.34 -0.54
CA LEU A 65 -3.34 -4.07 -1.46
C LEU A 65 -3.86 -5.49 -1.68
N LYS A 66 -4.08 -6.26 -0.60
CA LYS A 66 -4.62 -7.62 -0.70
C LYS A 66 -5.94 -7.66 -1.47
N HIS A 67 -6.83 -6.70 -1.24
CA HIS A 67 -8.09 -6.57 -1.98
C HIS A 67 -7.84 -6.32 -3.48
N ILE A 68 -6.93 -5.41 -3.82
CA ILE A 68 -6.57 -5.11 -5.22
C ILE A 68 -5.94 -6.33 -5.90
N PHE A 69 -5.04 -7.07 -5.24
CA PHE A 69 -4.41 -8.27 -5.80
C PHE A 69 -5.44 -9.36 -6.14
N ARG A 70 -6.51 -9.52 -5.34
CA ARG A 70 -7.59 -10.48 -5.63
C ARG A 70 -8.32 -10.22 -6.94
N SER A 71 -8.22 -9.02 -7.51
CA SER A 71 -8.77 -8.72 -8.84
C SER A 71 -8.09 -9.53 -9.96
N LYS A 72 -6.88 -10.05 -9.73
CA LYS A 72 -6.02 -10.69 -10.75
C LYS A 72 -5.67 -9.79 -11.94
N LYS A 73 -5.82 -8.47 -11.79
CA LYS A 73 -5.51 -7.47 -12.83
C LYS A 73 -4.16 -6.78 -12.63
N VAL A 74 -3.49 -7.02 -11.50
CA VAL A 74 -2.21 -6.39 -11.17
C VAL A 74 -1.10 -6.95 -12.05
N ILE A 75 -0.41 -6.08 -12.78
CA ILE A 75 0.69 -6.43 -13.70
C ILE A 75 2.07 -5.93 -13.25
N GLY A 76 2.11 -5.08 -12.22
CA GLY A 76 3.34 -4.51 -11.69
C GLY A 76 3.14 -3.86 -10.33
N PHE A 77 4.22 -3.81 -9.55
CA PHE A 77 4.27 -3.27 -8.21
C PHE A 77 5.64 -2.64 -7.95
N ASP A 78 5.69 -1.44 -7.39
CA ASP A 78 6.90 -0.82 -6.88
C ASP A 78 6.67 -0.11 -5.53
N ILE A 79 7.78 0.25 -4.89
CA ILE A 79 7.84 1.14 -3.72
C ILE A 79 8.80 2.27 -4.04
N ALA A 80 8.37 3.51 -3.81
CA ALA A 80 9.12 4.73 -4.03
C ALA A 80 9.39 5.49 -2.72
N GLU A 81 10.26 6.51 -2.79
CA GLU A 81 10.56 7.47 -1.71
C GLU A 81 11.12 6.90 -0.39
N VAL A 82 11.68 5.68 -0.41
CA VAL A 82 12.51 5.20 0.72
C VAL A 82 13.85 5.91 0.67
N SER A 83 14.17 6.69 1.71
CA SER A 83 15.39 7.49 1.82
C SER A 83 16.23 7.03 3.03
N PRO A 84 17.28 6.22 2.81
CA PRO A 84 18.16 5.73 3.88
C PRO A 84 18.81 6.85 4.70
N ARG A 85 18.99 8.03 4.10
CA ARG A 85 19.56 9.20 4.78
C ARG A 85 18.73 9.69 5.96
N PHE A 86 17.40 9.55 5.88
CA PHE A 86 16.46 9.99 6.91
C PHE A 86 15.95 8.80 7.75
N ASP A 87 16.33 7.57 7.42
CA ASP A 87 15.77 6.40 8.07
C ASP A 87 16.47 6.12 9.40
N HIS A 88 15.71 6.10 10.48
CA HIS A 88 16.21 5.80 11.81
C HIS A 88 15.96 4.32 12.11
N ASP A 89 17.00 3.61 12.54
CA ASP A 89 16.96 2.18 12.86
C ASP A 89 16.38 1.28 11.75
N SER A 90 16.54 1.71 10.48
CA SER A 90 15.98 1.02 9.31
C SER A 90 14.45 0.83 9.39
N THR A 91 13.73 1.74 10.06
CA THR A 91 12.28 1.63 10.28
C THR A 91 11.51 1.58 8.96
N THR A 92 11.81 2.51 8.05
CA THR A 92 11.15 2.65 6.74
C THR A 92 11.56 1.54 5.80
N ALA A 93 12.85 1.18 5.78
CA ALA A 93 13.33 0.03 5.04
C ALA A 93 12.67 -1.27 5.52
N SER A 94 12.46 -1.42 6.83
CA SER A 94 11.75 -2.56 7.41
C SER A 94 10.28 -2.60 7.03
N LEU A 95 9.61 -1.45 6.99
CA LEU A 95 8.24 -1.34 6.47
C LEU A 95 8.17 -1.74 5.00
N ALA A 96 9.06 -1.21 4.16
CA ALA A 96 9.13 -1.56 2.73
C ALA A 96 9.34 -3.07 2.53
N LYS A 97 10.25 -3.68 3.30
CA LYS A 97 10.46 -5.14 3.33
C LYS A 97 9.17 -5.90 3.64
N VAL A 98 8.40 -5.46 4.64
CA VAL A 98 7.13 -6.11 5.02
C VAL A 98 6.09 -5.98 3.91
N LEU A 99 5.97 -4.81 3.27
CA LEU A 99 5.08 -4.60 2.13
C LEU A 99 5.42 -5.54 0.96
N ILE A 100 6.69 -5.59 0.57
CA ILE A 100 7.18 -6.49 -0.48
C ILE A 100 6.89 -7.94 -0.13
N PHE A 101 7.23 -8.36 1.08
CA PHE A 101 6.97 -9.73 1.54
C PHE A 101 5.48 -10.07 1.50
N SER A 102 4.61 -9.14 1.93
CA SER A 102 3.16 -9.35 1.89
C SER A 102 2.63 -9.49 0.46
N VAL A 103 3.15 -8.68 -0.48
CA VAL A 103 2.81 -8.78 -1.91
C VAL A 103 3.25 -10.13 -2.47
N VAL A 104 4.51 -10.52 -2.28
CA VAL A 104 5.04 -11.80 -2.75
C VAL A 104 4.23 -12.96 -2.18
N ASN A 105 3.96 -12.96 -0.87
CA ASN A 105 3.18 -14.02 -0.24
C ASN A 105 1.74 -14.08 -0.76
N THR A 106 1.12 -12.92 -1.02
CA THR A 106 -0.22 -12.86 -1.63
C THR A 106 -0.22 -13.49 -3.02
N ILE A 107 0.79 -13.19 -3.84
CA ILE A 107 0.96 -13.79 -5.18
C ILE A 107 1.18 -15.30 -5.06
N CYS A 108 2.07 -15.76 -4.18
CA CYS A 108 2.31 -17.18 -3.94
C CYS A 108 1.01 -17.91 -3.56
N SER A 109 0.23 -17.36 -2.62
CA SER A 109 -1.05 -17.93 -2.20
C SER A 109 -2.05 -18.02 -3.37
N MET A 110 -2.15 -16.97 -4.21
CA MET A 110 -3.02 -16.97 -5.39
C MET A 110 -2.64 -17.99 -6.46
N GLN A 111 -1.38 -18.42 -6.48
CA GLN A 111 -0.84 -19.44 -7.39
C GLN A 111 -0.82 -20.85 -6.77
N GLY A 112 -1.32 -21.01 -5.53
CA GLY A 112 -1.25 -22.30 -4.83
C GLY A 112 0.17 -22.71 -4.40
N LEU A 113 1.08 -21.74 -4.28
CA LEU A 113 2.48 -21.94 -3.89
C LEU A 113 2.74 -21.65 -2.39
N SER A 114 1.71 -21.25 -1.64
CA SER A 114 1.84 -21.06 -0.19
C SER A 114 2.04 -22.40 0.51
N ARG A 115 3.16 -22.52 1.23
CA ARG A 115 3.43 -23.64 2.15
C ARG A 115 2.69 -23.47 3.46
#